data_AF-A0A356B5B6-F1
#
_entry.id   AF-A0A356B5B6-F1
#
_cell.length_a   1.000
_cell.length_b   1.000
_cell.length_c   1.000
_cell.angle_alpha   90.00
_cell.angle_beta   90.00
_cell.angle_gamma   90.00
#
_symmetry.space_group_name_H-M   'P 1'
#
loop_
_entity.id
_entity.type
_entity.pdbx_description
1 polymer ?
#
loop_
_entity_poly.entity_id
_entity_poly.type
_entity_poly.pdbx_seq_one_letter_code
_entity_poly.pdbx_strand_id
1 'polypeptide(L)'
;MSLEDLLQVDNSPNPNATGGKPANKDYLECDLPASIQKAITEYLEGEKDQVLHLDCLSDELYGAINSNLWGGRINEEQADYLRKKYLYGTEVNTDD
;
A
#
# COMPACT_ATOMS: atom_id res chain seq x y z
N MET A 1 -22.91 23.69 29.09
CA MET A 1 -22.38 23.22 27.80
C MET A 1 -23.34 23.67 26.73
N SER A 2 -22.97 24.67 25.95
CA SER A 2 -23.78 25.22 24.87
C SER A 2 -23.29 24.69 23.51
N LEU A 3 -24.10 24.86 22.46
CA LEU A 3 -23.78 24.42 21.10
C LEU A 3 -22.53 25.13 20.54
N GLU A 4 -22.24 26.34 21.04
CA GLU A 4 -21.06 27.13 20.69
C GLU A 4 -19.76 26.56 21.27
N ASP A 5 -19.81 25.83 22.40
CA ASP A 5 -18.63 25.15 22.96
C ASP A 5 -18.22 23.92 22.13
N LEU A 6 -19.17 23.31 21.41
CA LEU A 6 -18.96 22.12 20.57
C LEU A 6 -18.39 22.44 19.18
N LEU A 7 -18.50 23.70 18.74
CA LEU A 7 -18.02 24.19 17.44
C LEU A 7 -16.61 24.79 17.49
N GLN A 8 -15.99 24.86 18.66
CA GLN A 8 -14.58 25.22 18.82
C GLN A 8 -13.70 23.99 18.56
N VAL A 9 -13.73 23.49 17.31
CA VAL A 9 -12.69 22.60 16.81
C VAL A 9 -11.50 23.47 16.44
N ASP A 10 -10.42 23.32 17.20
CA ASP A 10 -9.12 23.88 16.85
C ASP A 10 -8.67 23.31 15.50
N ASN A 11 -8.65 24.18 14.48
CA ASN A 11 -8.25 23.85 13.11
C ASN A 11 -6.72 23.95 12.90
N SER A 12 -5.94 23.94 13.99
CA SER A 12 -4.48 23.82 13.94
C SER A 12 -4.10 22.54 13.18
N PRO A 13 -3.23 22.62 12.14
CA PRO A 13 -2.76 21.43 11.44
C PRO A 13 -1.99 20.55 12.43
N ASN A 14 -2.58 19.42 12.82
CA ASN A 14 -1.85 18.41 13.56
C ASN A 14 -0.82 17.77 12.59
N PRO A 15 0.50 17.89 12.84
CA PRO A 15 1.52 17.31 11.95
C PRO A 15 1.47 15.77 11.88
N ASN A 16 0.72 15.13 12.78
CA ASN A 16 0.44 13.68 12.79
C ASN A 16 -0.98 13.32 12.35
N ALA A 17 -1.78 14.27 11.83
CA ALA A 17 -3.08 13.93 11.27
C ALA A 17 -2.86 13.17 9.96
N THR A 18 -3.18 11.88 9.95
CA THR A 18 -3.24 11.04 8.75
C THR A 18 -4.39 11.46 7.82
N GLY A 19 -4.73 12.75 7.68
CA GLY A 19 -5.80 13.24 6.80
C GLY A 19 -7.16 12.55 6.97
N GLY A 20 -7.44 11.92 8.12
CA GLY A 20 -8.63 11.09 8.36
C GLY A 20 -8.56 9.65 7.82
N LYS A 21 -7.43 9.23 7.26
CA LYS A 21 -7.20 7.86 6.77
C LYS A 21 -6.92 6.90 7.94
N PRO A 22 -7.44 5.66 7.88
CA PRO A 22 -7.21 4.67 8.92
C PRO A 22 -5.72 4.30 9.01
N ALA A 23 -5.25 3.99 10.22
CA ALA A 23 -3.88 3.57 10.47
C ALA A 23 -3.55 2.25 9.75
N ASN A 24 -4.53 1.36 9.65
CA ASN A 24 -4.43 0.16 8.83
C ASN A 24 -4.71 0.51 7.35
N LYS A 25 -3.73 0.21 6.50
CA LYS A 25 -3.74 0.47 5.06
C LYS A 25 -4.27 -0.69 4.20
N ASP A 26 -4.84 -1.73 4.80
CA ASP A 26 -5.38 -2.90 4.07
C ASP A 26 -6.44 -2.52 3.01
N TYR A 27 -7.11 -1.37 3.16
CA TYR A 27 -8.03 -0.84 2.16
C TYR A 27 -7.37 -0.59 0.79
N LEU A 28 -6.04 -0.43 0.73
CA LEU A 28 -5.29 -0.26 -0.52
C LEU A 28 -5.17 -1.57 -1.33
N GLU A 29 -5.53 -2.72 -0.74
CA GLU A 29 -5.56 -4.04 -1.39
C GLU A 29 -6.96 -4.45 -1.84
N CYS A 30 -7.97 -3.61 -1.61
CA CYS A 30 -9.32 -3.87 -2.09
C CYS A 30 -9.41 -3.62 -3.61
N ASP A 31 -10.15 -4.48 -4.30
CA ASP A 31 -10.47 -4.38 -5.74
C ASP A 31 -9.24 -4.24 -6.67
N LEU A 32 -8.13 -4.90 -6.34
CA LEU A 32 -6.94 -4.89 -7.20
C LEU A 32 -7.24 -5.49 -8.59
N PRO A 33 -6.67 -4.94 -9.68
CA PRO A 33 -6.71 -5.55 -10.99
C PRO A 33 -6.21 -7.01 -10.97
N ALA A 34 -6.86 -7.88 -11.75
CA ALA A 34 -6.54 -9.31 -11.78
C ALA A 34 -5.06 -9.61 -12.09
N SER A 35 -4.40 -8.78 -12.90
CA SER A 35 -2.97 -8.91 -13.18
C SER A 35 -2.10 -8.70 -11.94
N ILE A 36 -2.47 -7.76 -11.06
CA ILE A 36 -1.75 -7.51 -9.81
C ILE A 36 -2.01 -8.65 -8.83
N GLN A 37 -3.28 -9.09 -8.68
CA GLN A 37 -3.61 -10.21 -7.79
C GLN A 37 -2.87 -11.49 -8.18
N LYS A 38 -2.79 -11.79 -9.49
CA LYS A 38 -2.02 -12.92 -10.01
C LYS A 38 -0.54 -12.80 -9.66
N ALA A 39 0.07 -11.65 -9.96
CA ALA A 39 1.50 -11.45 -9.71
C ALA A 39 1.85 -11.50 -8.21
N ILE A 40 1.00 -10.98 -7.33
CA ILE A 40 1.16 -11.11 -5.86
C ILE A 40 1.11 -12.59 -5.45
N THR A 41 0.15 -13.34 -5.99
CA THR A 41 -0.01 -14.77 -5.66
C THR A 41 1.23 -15.57 -6.09
N GLU A 42 1.69 -15.35 -7.32
CA GLU A 42 2.88 -16.03 -7.86
C GLU A 42 4.15 -15.65 -7.08
N TYR A 43 4.31 -14.36 -6.74
CA TYR A 43 5.44 -13.89 -5.94
C TYR A 43 5.45 -14.54 -4.54
N LEU A 44 4.32 -14.53 -3.82
CA LEU A 44 4.22 -15.12 -2.48
C LEU A 44 4.41 -16.65 -2.49
N GLU A 45 3.88 -17.34 -3.51
CA GLU A 45 4.12 -18.77 -3.69
C GLU A 45 5.59 -19.05 -4.01
N GLY A 46 6.22 -18.24 -4.86
CA GLY A 46 7.64 -18.31 -5.16
C GLY A 46 8.54 -18.08 -3.94
N GLU A 47 8.21 -17.11 -3.09
CA GLU A 47 8.89 -16.88 -1.81
C GLU A 47 8.77 -18.10 -0.91
N LYS A 48 7.55 -18.64 -0.76
CA LYS A 48 7.30 -19.82 0.09
C LYS A 48 8.05 -21.05 -0.39
N ASP A 49 8.07 -21.28 -1.70
CA ASP A 49 8.70 -22.44 -2.32
C ASP A 49 10.21 -22.24 -2.57
N GLN A 50 10.75 -21.06 -2.24
CA GLN A 50 12.17 -20.70 -2.40
C GLN A 50 12.65 -20.94 -3.84
N VAL A 51 11.84 -20.52 -4.82
CA VAL A 51 12.16 -20.71 -6.23
C VAL A 51 13.39 -19.90 -6.63
N LEU A 52 14.20 -20.45 -7.54
CA LEU A 52 15.45 -19.82 -7.98
C LEU A 52 15.26 -18.52 -8.79
N HIS A 53 14.05 -18.31 -9.32
CA HIS A 53 13.71 -17.19 -10.21
C HIS A 53 12.82 -16.15 -9.49
N LEU A 54 13.03 -15.97 -8.18
CA LEU A 54 12.27 -15.00 -7.39
C LEU A 54 12.45 -13.56 -7.90
N ASP A 55 13.62 -13.26 -8.47
CA ASP A 55 13.92 -12.00 -9.15
C ASP A 55 12.95 -11.74 -10.31
N CYS A 56 12.70 -12.74 -11.15
CA CYS A 56 11.73 -12.66 -12.24
C CYS A 56 10.33 -12.35 -11.68
N LEU A 57 9.88 -13.12 -10.67
CA LEU A 57 8.57 -12.89 -10.06
C LEU A 57 8.43 -11.48 -9.45
N SER A 58 9.52 -10.94 -8.89
CA SER A 58 9.57 -9.57 -8.38
C SER A 58 9.45 -8.52 -9.49
N ASP A 59 10.10 -8.75 -10.64
CA ASP A 59 10.00 -7.90 -11.83
C ASP A 59 8.59 -7.98 -12.46
N GLU A 60 7.98 -9.16 -12.50
CA GLU A 60 6.59 -9.35 -12.95
C GLU A 60 5.61 -8.56 -12.08
N LEU A 61 5.74 -8.64 -10.75
CA LEU A 61 4.91 -7.87 -9.82
C LEU A 61 5.13 -6.36 -9.98
N TYR A 62 6.38 -5.92 -10.05
CA TYR A 62 6.71 -4.51 -10.29
C TYR A 62 6.13 -3.99 -11.62
N GLY A 63 6.26 -4.78 -12.68
CA GLY A 63 5.70 -4.50 -14.00
C GLY A 63 4.17 -4.43 -14.00
N ALA A 64 3.50 -5.36 -13.32
CA ALA A 64 2.05 -5.36 -13.17
C ALA A 64 1.55 -4.10 -12.44
N ILE A 65 2.20 -3.72 -11.34
CA ILE A 65 1.88 -2.48 -10.60
C ILE A 65 2.04 -1.26 -11.52
N ASN A 66 3.17 -1.14 -12.20
CA ASN A 66 3.46 -0.01 -13.07
C ASN A 66 2.48 0.10 -14.25
N SER A 67 2.20 -1.00 -14.94
CA SER A 67 1.27 -1.00 -16.06
C SER A 67 -0.14 -0.55 -15.64
N ASN A 68 -0.60 -0.97 -14.47
CA ASN A 68 -1.90 -0.57 -13.94
C ASN A 68 -1.92 0.89 -13.45
N LEU A 69 -0.82 1.40 -12.91
CA LEU A 69 -0.67 2.83 -12.57
C LEU A 69 -0.74 3.70 -13.83
N TRP A 70 0.09 3.41 -14.84
CA TRP A 70 0.09 4.15 -16.12
C TRP A 70 -1.21 3.98 -16.90
N GLY A 71 -1.91 2.85 -16.71
CA GLY A 71 -3.23 2.58 -17.27
C GLY A 71 -4.40 3.19 -16.48
N GLY A 72 -4.15 3.90 -15.38
CA GLY A 72 -5.18 4.54 -14.55
C GLY A 72 -6.11 3.56 -13.82
N ARG A 73 -5.67 2.32 -13.60
CA ARG A 73 -6.43 1.28 -12.89
C ARG A 73 -6.24 1.33 -11.38
N ILE A 74 -5.11 1.85 -10.93
CA ILE A 74 -4.80 2.15 -9.53
C ILE A 74 -4.22 3.56 -9.46
N ASN A 75 -4.26 4.18 -8.27
CA ASN A 75 -3.61 5.47 -8.03
C ASN A 75 -2.17 5.28 -7.50
N GLU A 76 -1.45 6.39 -7.38
CA GLU A 76 -0.05 6.42 -6.91
C GLU A 76 0.08 5.89 -5.47
N GLU A 77 -0.84 6.23 -4.57
CA GLU A 77 -0.85 5.74 -3.18
C GLU A 77 -0.96 4.21 -3.10
N GLN A 78 -1.85 3.60 -3.89
CA GLN A 78 -1.97 2.15 -3.99
C GLN A 78 -0.70 1.53 -4.57
N ALA A 79 -0.16 2.10 -5.65
CA ALA A 79 1.06 1.58 -6.28
C ALA A 79 2.25 1.58 -5.30
N ASP A 80 2.46 2.67 -4.58
CA ASP A 80 3.55 2.80 -3.61
C ASP A 80 3.37 1.87 -2.42
N TYR A 81 2.13 1.74 -1.91
CA TYR A 81 1.83 0.79 -0.85
C TYR A 81 2.15 -0.65 -1.26
N LEU A 82 1.72 -1.08 -2.45
CA LEU A 82 1.96 -2.44 -2.94
C LEU A 82 3.45 -2.73 -3.11
N ARG A 83 4.22 -1.82 -3.72
CA ARG A 83 5.68 -1.98 -3.86
C ARG A 83 6.36 -2.07 -2.49
N LYS A 84 5.98 -1.19 -1.56
CA LYS A 84 6.55 -1.20 -0.20
C LYS A 84 6.24 -2.50 0.53
N LYS A 85 4.99 -2.97 0.48
CA LYS A 85 4.57 -4.17 1.21
C LYS A 85 5.23 -5.44 0.67
N TYR A 86 5.27 -5.59 -0.66
CA TYR A 86 5.65 -6.87 -1.28
C TYR A 86 7.09 -6.92 -1.81
N LEU A 87 7.69 -5.80 -2.22
CA LEU A 87 8.99 -5.80 -2.92
C LEU A 87 10.15 -5.26 -2.07
N TYR A 88 9.89 -4.24 -1.25
CA TYR A 88 10.94 -3.56 -0.49
C TYR A 88 10.94 -3.90 1.00
N GLY A 89 9.93 -4.65 1.44
CA GLY A 89 9.67 -4.92 2.85
C GLY A 89 9.14 -3.68 3.58
N THR A 90 8.28 -3.90 4.57
CA THR A 90 8.04 -2.88 5.58
C THR A 90 9.31 -2.73 6.39
N GLU A 91 10.02 -1.62 6.22
CA GLU A 91 11.08 -1.22 7.13
C GLU A 91 10.52 -1.28 8.55
N VAL A 92 11.00 -2.23 9.34
CA VAL A 92 10.77 -2.23 10.77
C VAL A 92 11.55 -1.02 11.26
N ASN A 93 10.86 0.08 11.57
CA ASN A 93 11.44 1.10 12.44
C ASN A 93 11.68 0.42 13.80
N THR A 94 12.85 -0.19 13.96
CA THR A 94 13.45 -0.37 15.28
C THR A 94 13.95 1.00 15.69
N ASP A 95 13.06 1.80 16.27
CA ASP A 95 13.46 2.90 17.14
C ASP A 95 14.01 2.25 18.42
N ASP A 96 15.33 2.09 18.47
CA ASP A 96 16.15 1.76 19.65
C ASP A 96 16.51 3.05 20.42
#